data_AF-A0A8H6RI26-F1
#
_entry.id   AF-A0A8H6RI26-F1
#
_cell.length_a   1.000
_cell.length_b   1.000
_cell.length_c   1.000
_cell.angle_alpha   90.00
_cell.angle_beta   90.00
_cell.angle_gamma   90.00
#
_symmetry.space_group_name_H-M   'P 1'
#
loop_
_entity.id
_entity.type
_entity.pdbx_description
1 polymer ?
#
loop_
_entity_poly.entity_id
_entity_poly.type
_entity_poly.pdbx_seq_one_letter_code
_entity_poly.pdbx_strand_id
1 'polypeptide(L)'
;MALSRHHAALTRPRSVEEIVKEAQDFEFNTNRSLQQWLRASKMLLTEAAICEQEGSLAMAYLYLYRHAELVLSRLPQHPDYRDSRFKEELSQARKTLQRNLVKLEQWKPRINQEHDRYMKAMERKMAERQRVQNEFDQAARDRASYTSSRRSSAASTSAEDHMQALNANENREFAVNLAQREIRRRDASRQSTTQAGISPATIAERRKGLVAQDDSYFDDREDPNDGVREAARHLHRQSYNSPREAPREARRSRQSTYSAYHYPRVPQKESRMEWSAQPIRPAHSQSRQSHPPKIPAKESLYDYTASELDNTPPPRPPKQDTYSNPASATPSPPPGESHQPPSKYTFKPTAYTESGSPLRTVLLPPDLRQKFLNLAHPNTSQNLETCGILAATTISGALFITHLILPDQTATSDTCDTTESGDNALFDYCSSNNLLVCGWIHTHPSQSCFLSSRDLHTSSGYQVMLPEAIAIVCAPRYNPDWGIFRLTDPPGLPHVLECRKPGTFHLHEEGNLYTDALTTGRQGHVVEGPGLGFEVVDLRK
;
A
#
# COMPACT_ATOMS: atom_id res chain seq x y z
N MET A 1 -1.70 9.08 -18.53
CA MET A 1 -2.01 7.71 -18.97
C MET A 1 -2.54 6.99 -17.74
N ALA A 2 -3.84 6.70 -17.67
CA ALA A 2 -4.38 5.86 -16.61
C ALA A 2 -4.04 4.41 -16.96
N LEU A 3 -2.84 3.97 -16.57
CA LEU A 3 -2.52 2.56 -16.58
C LEU A 3 -3.31 1.96 -15.42
N SER A 4 -4.44 1.35 -15.76
CA SER A 4 -5.31 0.60 -14.86
C SER A 4 -4.45 -0.29 -13.96
N ARG A 5 -4.32 0.09 -12.68
CA ARG A 5 -3.70 -0.69 -11.61
C ARG A 5 -4.79 -1.14 -10.67
N HIS A 6 -5.63 -2.04 -11.17
CA HIS A 6 -6.30 -3.01 -10.33
C HIS A 6 -5.82 -4.39 -10.75
N HIS A 7 -5.76 -5.30 -9.78
CA HIS A 7 -5.49 -6.73 -9.93
C HIS A 7 -4.05 -7.18 -9.71
N ALA A 8 -3.68 -7.32 -8.43
CA ALA A 8 -2.93 -8.50 -7.99
C ALA A 8 -3.31 -8.88 -6.54
N ALA A 9 -3.63 -10.17 -6.35
CA ALA A 9 -3.71 -10.93 -5.09
C ALA A 9 -5.04 -11.17 -4.34
N LEU A 10 -6.21 -10.62 -4.73
CA LEU A 10 -7.51 -11.01 -4.11
C LEU A 10 -8.68 -11.23 -5.07
N THR A 11 -8.46 -11.13 -6.39
CA THR A 11 -9.55 -11.23 -7.37
C THR A 11 -9.81 -12.68 -7.77
N ARG A 12 -11.09 -13.03 -7.94
CA ARG A 12 -11.50 -14.29 -8.59
C ARG A 12 -10.73 -14.49 -9.91
N PRO A 13 -10.31 -15.72 -10.27
CA PRO A 13 -9.84 -16.01 -11.62
C PRO A 13 -10.87 -15.50 -12.64
N ARG A 14 -10.42 -14.76 -13.66
CA ARG A 14 -11.26 -14.15 -14.70
C ARG A 14 -11.26 -15.03 -15.95
N SER A 15 -12.36 -15.01 -16.71
CA SER A 15 -12.40 -15.69 -18.01
C SER A 15 -11.59 -14.90 -19.06
N VAL A 16 -11.17 -15.56 -20.13
CA VAL A 16 -10.48 -14.87 -21.24
C VAL A 16 -11.36 -13.77 -21.85
N GLU A 17 -12.67 -13.97 -21.94
CA GLU A 17 -13.61 -12.98 -22.47
C GLU A 17 -13.67 -11.72 -21.59
N GLU A 18 -13.69 -11.90 -20.26
CA GLU A 18 -13.61 -10.77 -19.31
C GLU A 18 -12.29 -10.01 -19.46
N ILE A 19 -11.17 -10.74 -19.58
CA ILE A 19 -9.84 -10.15 -19.73
C ILE A 19 -9.72 -9.40 -21.07
N VAL A 20 -10.25 -9.93 -22.16
CA VAL A 20 -10.23 -9.28 -23.48
C VAL A 20 -11.02 -7.98 -23.44
N LYS A 21 -12.20 -7.99 -22.82
CA LYS A 21 -13.03 -6.79 -22.67
C LYS A 21 -12.28 -5.69 -21.92
N GLU A 22 -11.62 -6.05 -20.82
CA GLU A 22 -10.79 -5.13 -20.04
C GLU A 22 -9.54 -4.68 -20.80
N ALA A 23 -8.89 -5.57 -21.55
CA ALA A 23 -7.73 -5.23 -22.36
C ALA A 23 -8.06 -4.20 -23.44
N GLN A 24 -9.26 -4.26 -24.01
CA GLN A 24 -9.78 -3.30 -24.99
C GLN A 24 -10.25 -1.98 -24.37
N ASP A 25 -10.51 -1.95 -23.07
CA ASP A 25 -10.95 -0.77 -22.34
C ASP A 25 -9.76 0.15 -22.04
N PHE A 26 -9.38 0.95 -23.03
CA PHE A 26 -8.42 2.04 -22.86
C PHE A 26 -8.69 3.17 -23.86
N GLU A 27 -8.48 4.40 -23.40
CA GLU A 27 -8.67 5.58 -24.24
C GLU A 27 -7.47 5.80 -25.17
N PHE A 28 -7.70 5.65 -26.47
CA PHE A 28 -6.75 6.07 -27.51
C PHE A 28 -7.07 7.49 -27.96
N ASN A 29 -6.08 8.40 -27.88
CA ASN A 29 -6.23 9.80 -28.23
C ASN A 29 -5.08 10.24 -29.15
N THR A 30 -5.44 10.82 -30.31
CA THR A 30 -4.51 11.31 -31.34
C THR A 30 -3.85 12.65 -30.99
N ASN A 31 -4.24 13.30 -29.88
CA ASN A 31 -3.57 14.50 -29.36
C ASN A 31 -2.21 14.17 -28.72
N ARG A 32 -1.98 12.90 -28.34
CA ARG A 32 -0.67 12.43 -27.87
C ARG A 32 0.17 12.04 -29.07
N SER A 33 1.46 12.34 -29.05
CA SER A 33 2.33 12.03 -30.19
C SER A 33 2.45 10.51 -30.41
N LEU A 34 2.67 10.11 -31.65
CA LEU A 34 2.86 8.70 -31.99
C LEU A 34 4.03 8.06 -31.22
N GLN A 35 5.09 8.84 -30.95
CA GLN A 35 6.23 8.39 -30.14
C GLN A 35 5.81 8.04 -28.71
N GLN A 36 4.89 8.78 -28.09
CA GLN A 36 4.36 8.46 -26.76
C GLN A 36 3.57 7.16 -26.77
N TRP A 37 2.80 6.90 -27.83
CA TRP A 37 2.08 5.64 -28.01
C TRP A 37 3.00 4.46 -28.28
N LEU A 38 4.09 4.65 -29.04
CA LEU A 38 5.13 3.63 -29.24
C LEU A 38 5.87 3.29 -27.93
N ARG A 39 6.14 4.30 -27.08
CA ARG A 39 6.66 4.05 -25.73
C ARG A 39 5.68 3.28 -24.86
N ALA A 40 4.39 3.64 -24.89
CA ALA A 40 3.35 2.89 -24.18
C ALA A 40 3.25 1.44 -24.68
N SER A 41 3.40 1.20 -25.98
CA SER A 41 3.48 -0.14 -26.58
C SER A 41 4.62 -0.96 -25.98
N LYS A 42 5.81 -0.37 -25.84
CA LYS A 42 6.96 -1.02 -25.21
C LYS A 42 6.71 -1.31 -23.73
N MET A 43 6.09 -0.38 -23.00
CA MET A 43 5.72 -0.60 -21.59
C MET A 43 4.74 -1.76 -21.42
N LEU A 44 3.72 -1.88 -22.28
CA LEU A 44 2.77 -3.00 -22.23
C LEU A 44 3.46 -4.36 -22.39
N LEU A 45 4.51 -4.44 -23.21
CA LEU A 45 5.30 -5.66 -23.36
C LEU A 45 6.11 -5.97 -22.10
N THR A 46 6.68 -4.95 -21.46
CA THR A 46 7.40 -5.10 -20.18
C THR A 46 6.46 -5.60 -19.08
N GLU A 47 5.28 -5.00 -18.94
CA GLU A 47 4.27 -5.41 -17.95
C GLU A 47 3.77 -6.83 -18.21
N ALA A 48 3.56 -7.21 -19.48
CA ALA A 48 3.18 -8.58 -19.85
C ALA A 48 4.26 -9.60 -19.44
N ALA A 49 5.54 -9.27 -19.66
CA ALA A 49 6.65 -10.13 -19.28
C ALA A 49 6.79 -10.27 -17.75
N ILE A 50 6.59 -9.18 -16.99
CA ILE A 50 6.59 -9.22 -15.52
C ILE A 50 5.46 -10.14 -15.02
N CYS A 51 4.25 -9.98 -15.56
CA CYS A 51 3.11 -10.80 -15.14
C CYS A 51 3.29 -12.28 -15.49
N GLU A 52 3.93 -12.59 -16.63
CA GLU A 52 4.27 -13.96 -17.02
C GLU A 52 5.24 -14.58 -16.00
N GLN A 53 6.24 -13.80 -15.55
CA GLN A 53 7.23 -14.22 -14.56
C GLN A 53 6.65 -14.43 -13.16
N GLU A 54 5.71 -13.59 -12.75
CA GLU A 54 4.99 -13.72 -11.47
C GLU A 54 3.98 -14.88 -11.47
N GLY A 55 3.83 -15.60 -12.59
CA GLY A 55 2.85 -16.68 -12.76
C GLY A 55 1.42 -16.19 -12.95
N SER A 56 1.20 -14.88 -13.07
CA SER A 56 -0.09 -14.25 -13.30
C SER A 56 -0.43 -14.26 -14.79
N LEU A 57 -0.76 -15.45 -15.32
CA LEU A 57 -1.07 -15.63 -16.75
C LEU A 57 -2.24 -14.75 -17.21
N ALA A 58 -3.24 -14.52 -16.35
CA ALA A 58 -4.38 -13.66 -16.67
C ALA A 58 -3.96 -12.20 -16.94
N MET A 59 -3.03 -11.65 -16.14
CA MET A 59 -2.53 -10.29 -16.34
C MET A 59 -1.54 -10.21 -17.51
N ALA A 60 -0.69 -11.22 -17.68
CA ALA A 60 0.20 -11.32 -18.83
C ALA A 60 -0.59 -11.31 -20.14
N TYR A 61 -1.68 -12.09 -20.17
CA TYR A 61 -2.63 -12.13 -21.28
C TYR A 61 -3.28 -10.77 -21.53
N LEU A 62 -3.73 -10.09 -20.47
CA LEU A 62 -4.35 -8.76 -20.56
C LEU A 62 -3.43 -7.76 -21.26
N TYR A 63 -2.20 -7.60 -20.75
CA TYR A 63 -1.26 -6.60 -21.27
C TYR A 63 -0.80 -6.91 -22.69
N LEU A 64 -0.58 -8.20 -23.00
CA LEU A 64 -0.17 -8.63 -24.32
C LEU A 64 -1.31 -8.47 -25.35
N TYR A 65 -2.55 -8.73 -24.95
CA TYR A 65 -3.72 -8.48 -25.78
C TYR A 65 -3.94 -6.97 -26.01
N ARG A 66 -3.76 -6.15 -24.97
CA ARG A 66 -3.82 -4.68 -25.08
C ARG A 66 -2.74 -4.14 -26.02
N HIS A 67 -1.53 -4.69 -25.97
CA HIS A 67 -0.48 -4.39 -26.94
C HIS A 67 -0.90 -4.74 -28.37
N ALA A 68 -1.51 -5.90 -28.59
CA ALA A 68 -2.01 -6.31 -29.90
C ALA A 68 -3.07 -5.34 -30.44
N GLU A 69 -4.05 -4.98 -29.61
CA GLU A 69 -5.11 -4.02 -29.95
C GLU A 69 -4.54 -2.63 -30.25
N LEU A 70 -3.58 -2.16 -29.45
CA LEU A 70 -2.90 -0.89 -29.70
C LEU A 70 -2.21 -0.89 -31.06
N VAL A 71 -1.37 -1.89 -31.34
CA VAL A 71 -0.54 -1.94 -32.56
C VAL A 71 -1.34 -2.20 -33.83
N LEU A 72 -2.36 -3.07 -33.78
CA LEU A 72 -3.13 -3.47 -34.97
C LEU A 72 -4.30 -2.54 -35.25
N SER A 73 -5.01 -2.13 -34.21
CA SER A 73 -6.29 -1.42 -34.35
C SER A 73 -6.13 0.09 -34.17
N ARG A 74 -5.32 0.55 -33.20
CA ARG A 74 -5.29 1.97 -32.77
C ARG A 74 -4.18 2.79 -33.40
N LEU A 75 -2.92 2.33 -33.41
CA LEU A 75 -1.79 3.05 -34.02
C LEU A 75 -2.07 3.45 -35.49
N PRO A 76 -2.66 2.59 -36.35
CA PRO A 76 -2.97 2.97 -37.73
C PRO A 76 -3.94 4.15 -37.88
N GLN A 77 -4.71 4.50 -36.84
CA GLN A 77 -5.63 5.65 -36.82
C GLN A 77 -4.92 6.97 -36.49
N HIS A 78 -3.64 6.93 -36.09
CA HIS A 78 -2.88 8.13 -35.73
C HIS A 78 -2.48 8.95 -36.98
N PRO A 79 -2.58 10.29 -36.97
CA PRO A 79 -2.19 11.14 -38.11
C PRO A 79 -0.76 10.91 -38.59
N ASP A 80 0.19 10.82 -37.64
CA ASP A 80 1.62 10.61 -37.93
C ASP A 80 1.99 9.15 -38.30
N TYR A 81 1.02 8.24 -38.41
CA TYR A 81 1.30 6.82 -38.67
C TYR A 81 2.06 6.57 -39.98
N ARG A 82 1.83 7.43 -40.99
CA ARG A 82 2.49 7.35 -42.30
C ARG A 82 3.81 8.12 -42.36
N ASP A 83 4.23 8.75 -41.27
CA ASP A 83 5.50 9.46 -41.22
C ASP A 83 6.68 8.48 -41.27
N SER A 84 7.64 8.76 -42.15
CA SER A 84 8.84 7.94 -42.36
C SER A 84 9.67 7.80 -41.08
N ARG A 85 9.64 8.82 -40.20
CA ARG A 85 10.40 8.84 -38.94
C ARG A 85 10.06 7.70 -37.97
N PHE A 86 8.83 7.19 -38.02
CA PHE A 86 8.35 6.14 -37.10
C PHE A 86 8.24 4.76 -37.77
N LYS A 87 8.60 4.65 -39.06
CA LYS A 87 8.44 3.42 -39.85
C LYS A 87 9.20 2.23 -39.25
N GLU A 88 10.41 2.47 -38.75
CA GLU A 88 11.24 1.43 -38.12
C GLU A 88 10.64 0.94 -36.80
N GLU A 89 10.27 1.85 -35.90
CA GLU A 89 9.65 1.50 -34.61
C GLU A 89 8.29 0.78 -34.80
N LEU A 90 7.49 1.19 -35.78
CA LEU A 90 6.23 0.52 -36.13
C LEU A 90 6.46 -0.88 -36.69
N SER A 91 7.49 -1.07 -37.52
CA SER A 91 7.89 -2.37 -38.04
C SER A 91 8.34 -3.30 -36.91
N GLN A 92 9.18 -2.79 -36.00
CA GLN A 92 9.64 -3.54 -34.83
C GLN A 92 8.47 -3.93 -33.91
N ALA A 93 7.55 -3.02 -33.63
CA ALA A 93 6.35 -3.31 -32.81
C ALA A 93 5.49 -4.43 -33.43
N ARG A 94 5.31 -4.42 -34.76
CA ARG A 94 4.59 -5.48 -35.49
C ARG A 94 5.32 -6.82 -35.46
N LYS A 95 6.64 -6.84 -35.68
CA LYS A 95 7.45 -8.08 -35.62
C LYS A 95 7.42 -8.70 -34.22
N THR A 96 7.52 -7.87 -33.19
CA THR A 96 7.42 -8.31 -31.79
C THR A 96 6.03 -8.84 -31.47
N LEU A 97 4.97 -8.18 -31.96
CA LEU A 97 3.61 -8.68 -31.81
C LEU A 97 3.44 -10.07 -32.44
N GLN A 98 3.93 -10.27 -33.67
CA GLN A 98 3.80 -11.55 -34.38
C GLN A 98 4.39 -12.72 -33.58
N ARG A 99 5.54 -12.52 -32.93
CA ARG A 99 6.17 -13.51 -32.05
C ARG A 99 5.32 -13.79 -30.80
N ASN A 100 4.70 -12.75 -30.25
CA ASN A 100 3.95 -12.82 -29.02
C ASN A 100 2.50 -13.33 -29.17
N LEU A 101 1.93 -13.33 -30.37
CA LEU A 101 0.60 -13.91 -30.62
C LEU A 101 0.56 -15.41 -30.27
N VAL A 102 1.66 -16.13 -30.49
CA VAL A 102 1.80 -17.53 -30.11
C VAL A 102 1.59 -17.74 -28.61
N LYS A 103 2.07 -16.79 -27.78
CA LYS A 103 1.88 -16.85 -26.31
C LYS A 103 0.40 -16.70 -25.93
N LEU A 104 -0.34 -15.79 -26.57
CA LEU A 104 -1.77 -15.62 -26.33
C LEU A 104 -2.54 -16.91 -26.64
N GLU A 105 -2.23 -17.58 -27.75
CA GLU A 105 -2.86 -18.85 -28.10
C GLU A 105 -2.56 -19.95 -27.06
N GLN A 106 -1.32 -20.02 -26.57
CA GLN A 106 -0.91 -20.99 -25.55
C GLN A 106 -1.52 -20.74 -24.16
N TRP A 107 -1.69 -19.47 -23.77
CA TRP A 107 -2.23 -19.12 -22.44
C TRP A 107 -3.74 -19.19 -22.36
N LYS A 108 -4.45 -18.92 -23.47
CA LYS A 108 -5.92 -18.94 -23.54
C LYS A 108 -6.56 -20.18 -22.89
N PRO A 109 -6.18 -21.44 -23.22
CA PRO A 109 -6.80 -22.61 -22.61
C PRO A 109 -6.49 -22.75 -21.11
N ARG A 110 -5.31 -22.31 -20.66
CA ARG A 110 -4.91 -22.41 -19.24
C ARG A 110 -5.73 -21.48 -18.36
N ILE A 111 -5.95 -20.25 -18.82
CA ILE A 111 -6.75 -19.24 -18.11
C ILE A 111 -8.21 -19.69 -17.99
N ASN A 112 -8.81 -20.15 -19.08
CA ASN A 112 -10.20 -20.66 -19.05
C ASN A 112 -10.33 -21.90 -18.16
N GLN A 113 -9.35 -22.81 -18.19
CA GLN A 113 -9.36 -23.98 -17.30
C GLN A 113 -9.32 -23.58 -15.82
N GLU A 114 -8.52 -22.58 -15.45
CA GLU A 114 -8.44 -22.08 -14.08
C GLU A 114 -9.75 -21.42 -13.63
N HIS A 115 -10.33 -20.58 -14.50
CA HIS A 115 -11.65 -19.98 -14.29
C HIS A 115 -12.75 -21.05 -14.09
N ASP A 116 -12.81 -22.05 -14.96
CA ASP A 116 -13.83 -23.11 -14.88
C ASP A 116 -13.70 -23.96 -13.62
N ARG A 117 -12.46 -24.25 -13.19
CA ARG A 117 -12.20 -24.94 -11.92
C ARG A 117 -12.70 -24.12 -10.74
N TYR A 118 -12.46 -22.81 -10.75
CA TYR A 118 -12.95 -21.90 -9.72
C TYR A 118 -14.49 -21.86 -9.69
N MET A 119 -15.14 -21.73 -10.85
CA MET A 119 -16.60 -21.72 -10.95
C MET A 119 -17.23 -23.02 -10.43
N LYS A 120 -16.71 -24.18 -10.83
CA LYS A 120 -17.17 -25.49 -10.32
C LYS A 120 -16.97 -25.64 -8.81
N ALA A 121 -15.85 -25.15 -8.27
CA ALA A 121 -15.60 -25.19 -6.83
C ALA A 121 -16.56 -24.30 -6.05
N MET A 122 -16.90 -23.12 -6.60
CA MET A 122 -17.89 -22.21 -6.02
C MET A 122 -19.30 -22.77 -6.08
N GLU A 123 -19.71 -23.36 -7.21
CA GLU A 123 -21.00 -24.05 -7.36
C GLU A 123 -21.14 -25.20 -6.35
N ARG A 124 -20.09 -26.01 -6.17
CA ARG A 124 -20.09 -27.10 -5.19
C ARG A 124 -20.27 -26.59 -3.76
N LYS A 125 -19.60 -25.48 -3.40
CA LYS A 125 -19.76 -24.82 -2.09
C LYS A 125 -21.16 -24.25 -1.89
N MET A 126 -21.74 -23.63 -2.92
CA MET A 126 -23.10 -23.11 -2.85
C MET A 126 -24.13 -24.24 -2.75
N ALA A 127 -23.96 -25.33 -3.49
CA ALA A 127 -24.83 -26.50 -3.43
C ALA A 127 -24.79 -27.17 -2.05
N GLU A 128 -23.60 -27.31 -1.45
CA GLU A 128 -23.48 -27.84 -0.09
C GLU A 128 -24.13 -26.92 0.94
N ARG A 129 -23.91 -25.60 0.85
CA ARG A 129 -24.56 -24.61 1.72
C ARG A 129 -26.08 -24.66 1.58
N GLN A 130 -26.59 -24.80 0.37
CA GLN A 130 -28.02 -24.93 0.11
C GLN A 130 -28.58 -26.26 0.65
N ARG A 131 -27.81 -27.36 0.55
CA ARG A 131 -28.20 -28.65 1.14
C ARG A 131 -28.27 -28.57 2.67
N VAL A 132 -27.24 -28.01 3.31
CA VAL A 132 -27.20 -27.80 4.77
C VAL A 132 -28.32 -26.87 5.23
N GLN A 133 -28.61 -25.80 4.49
CA GLN A 133 -29.74 -24.92 4.79
C GLN A 133 -31.08 -25.64 4.65
N ASN A 134 -31.27 -26.44 3.60
CA ASN A 134 -32.49 -27.22 3.41
C ASN A 134 -32.65 -28.31 4.51
N GLU A 135 -31.55 -28.96 4.92
CA GLU A 135 -31.53 -29.91 6.03
C GLU A 135 -31.84 -29.22 7.37
N PHE A 136 -31.32 -28.01 7.60
CA PHE A 136 -31.63 -27.18 8.77
C PHE A 136 -33.10 -26.75 8.78
N ASP A 137 -33.63 -26.30 7.65
CA ASP A 137 -35.03 -25.88 7.51
C ASP A 137 -35.99 -27.07 7.65
N GLN A 138 -35.60 -28.25 7.17
CA GLN A 138 -36.35 -29.50 7.34
C GLN A 138 -36.31 -29.97 8.79
N ALA A 139 -35.14 -29.96 9.45
CA ALA A 139 -35.02 -30.26 10.87
C ALA A 139 -35.76 -29.25 11.75
N ALA A 140 -35.84 -27.97 11.36
CA ALA A 140 -36.64 -26.97 12.04
C ALA A 140 -38.15 -27.23 11.91
N ARG A 141 -38.62 -27.70 10.74
CA ARG A 141 -40.01 -28.14 10.52
C ARG A 141 -40.35 -29.40 11.34
N ASP A 142 -39.44 -30.36 11.39
CA ASP A 142 -39.61 -31.58 12.19
C ASP A 142 -39.58 -31.27 13.70
N ARG A 143 -38.78 -30.29 14.13
CA ARG A 143 -38.69 -29.80 15.51
C ARG A 143 -39.90 -28.98 15.95
N ALA A 144 -40.57 -28.28 15.04
CA ALA A 144 -41.85 -27.61 15.30
C ALA A 144 -42.99 -28.62 15.53
N SER A 145 -42.92 -29.80 14.92
CA SER A 145 -43.89 -30.90 15.12
C SER A 145 -43.72 -31.62 16.47
N TYR A 146 -42.50 -31.63 17.03
CA TYR A 146 -42.16 -32.45 18.22
C TYR A 146 -42.06 -31.66 19.55
N THR A 147 -42.12 -30.33 19.54
CA THR A 147 -41.87 -29.49 20.73
C THR A 147 -43.15 -29.05 21.47
N SER A 148 -43.97 -30.02 21.91
CA SER A 148 -44.94 -29.83 23.01
C SER A 148 -44.48 -30.48 24.32
N SER A 149 -43.27 -31.03 24.39
CA SER A 149 -42.83 -31.68 25.63
C SER A 149 -41.33 -31.61 25.86
N ARG A 150 -40.99 -30.91 26.95
CA ARG A 150 -39.79 -30.98 27.78
C ARG A 150 -38.58 -30.12 27.41
N ARG A 151 -38.43 -29.14 28.29
CA ARG A 151 -37.26 -28.35 28.69
C ARG A 151 -35.97 -29.16 28.90
N SER A 152 -34.87 -28.46 28.57
CA SER A 152 -33.55 -28.42 29.22
C SER A 152 -32.44 -29.41 28.82
N SER A 153 -31.28 -28.78 28.56
CA SER A 153 -29.89 -29.22 28.64
C SER A 153 -29.35 -30.29 27.68
N ALA A 154 -28.59 -29.83 26.67
CA ALA A 154 -27.29 -30.40 26.32
C ALA A 154 -26.49 -29.39 25.49
N ALA A 155 -25.29 -29.06 25.96
CA ALA A 155 -24.31 -28.26 25.26
C ALA A 155 -23.50 -29.12 24.27
N SER A 156 -23.01 -28.44 23.23
CA SER A 156 -21.80 -28.71 22.44
C SER A 156 -21.66 -30.06 21.72
N THR A 157 -21.41 -30.01 20.40
CA THR A 157 -20.10 -30.31 19.78
C THR A 157 -20.20 -30.19 18.26
N SER A 158 -19.51 -29.22 17.67
CA SER A 158 -19.08 -29.29 16.27
C SER A 158 -17.77 -28.50 16.13
N ALA A 159 -16.67 -29.25 16.03
CA ALA A 159 -15.35 -28.73 15.75
C ALA A 159 -15.29 -28.31 14.28
N GLU A 160 -15.51 -27.04 14.03
CA GLU A 160 -15.11 -26.35 12.81
C GLU A 160 -14.21 -25.16 13.20
N ASP A 161 -13.19 -24.93 12.38
CA ASP A 161 -12.09 -23.98 12.56
C ASP A 161 -12.59 -22.52 12.56
N HIS A 162 -13.25 -22.10 13.65
CA HIS A 162 -13.86 -20.79 13.80
C HIS A 162 -12.78 -19.71 13.94
N MET A 163 -12.51 -19.00 12.84
CA MET A 163 -11.78 -17.74 12.92
C MET A 163 -12.60 -16.71 13.71
N GLN A 164 -12.14 -16.32 14.90
CA GLN A 164 -12.85 -15.37 15.74
C GLN A 164 -12.62 -13.94 15.26
N ALA A 165 -13.70 -13.24 14.91
CA ALA A 165 -13.69 -11.87 14.41
C ALA A 165 -13.72 -10.86 15.58
N LEU A 166 -12.64 -10.10 15.75
CA LEU A 166 -12.44 -9.15 16.85
C LEU A 166 -12.62 -7.70 16.38
N ASN A 167 -13.19 -6.85 17.23
CA ASN A 167 -13.16 -5.40 17.03
C ASN A 167 -11.84 -4.84 17.57
N ALA A 168 -11.01 -4.22 16.73
CA ALA A 168 -9.71 -3.69 17.14
C ALA A 168 -9.82 -2.51 18.13
N ASN A 169 -10.89 -1.70 18.06
CA ASN A 169 -11.11 -0.59 18.99
C ASN A 169 -11.54 -1.07 20.39
N GLU A 170 -12.30 -2.17 20.47
CA GLU A 170 -12.68 -2.78 21.76
C GLU A 170 -11.52 -3.59 22.36
N ASN A 171 -10.67 -4.16 21.52
CA ASN A 171 -9.58 -5.07 21.91
C ASN A 171 -8.20 -4.45 21.66
N ARG A 172 -8.01 -3.18 22.03
CA ARG A 172 -6.79 -2.39 21.72
C ARG A 172 -5.54 -3.03 22.29
N GLU A 173 -5.54 -3.40 23.57
CA GLU A 173 -4.38 -4.04 24.22
C GLU A 173 -4.03 -5.37 23.56
N PHE A 174 -5.02 -6.18 23.21
CA PHE A 174 -4.81 -7.44 22.50
C PHE A 174 -4.21 -7.20 21.11
N ALA A 175 -4.72 -6.22 20.37
CA ALA A 175 -4.20 -5.85 19.05
C ALA A 175 -2.73 -5.39 19.12
N VAL A 176 -2.38 -4.55 20.11
CA VAL A 176 -1.00 -4.12 20.34
C VAL A 176 -0.10 -5.30 20.69
N ASN A 177 -0.50 -6.15 21.64
CA ASN A 177 0.27 -7.34 22.02
C ASN A 177 0.47 -8.32 20.87
N LEU A 178 -0.57 -8.54 20.06
CA LEU A 178 -0.51 -9.37 18.86
C LEU A 178 0.48 -8.80 17.85
N ALA A 179 0.44 -7.48 17.62
CA ALA A 179 1.35 -6.80 16.72
C ALA A 179 2.80 -6.90 17.20
N GLN A 180 3.07 -6.59 18.47
CA GLN A 180 4.41 -6.72 19.04
C GLN A 180 4.97 -8.13 18.90
N ARG A 181 4.15 -9.16 19.16
CA ARG A 181 4.56 -10.56 18.99
C ARG A 181 4.88 -10.90 17.54
N GLU A 182 4.03 -10.49 16.61
CA GLU A 182 4.19 -10.78 15.19
C GLU A 182 5.36 -10.01 14.56
N ILE A 183 5.58 -8.76 14.97
CA ILE A 183 6.75 -7.95 14.56
C ILE A 183 8.04 -8.61 15.05
N ARG A 184 8.13 -8.92 16.35
CA ARG A 184 9.30 -9.63 16.93
C ARG A 184 9.57 -10.96 16.22
N ARG A 185 8.53 -11.72 15.87
CA ARG A 185 8.66 -12.98 15.13
C ARG A 185 9.27 -12.74 13.75
N ARG A 186 8.85 -11.70 13.04
CA ARG A 186 9.38 -11.33 11.72
C ARG A 186 10.83 -10.84 11.82
N ASP A 187 11.15 -10.04 12.82
CA ASP A 187 12.52 -9.54 13.04
C ASP A 187 13.48 -10.67 13.40
N ALA A 188 13.09 -11.60 14.26
CA ALA A 188 13.89 -12.78 14.57
C ALA A 188 14.15 -13.64 13.32
N SER A 189 13.15 -13.80 12.45
CA SER A 189 13.34 -14.49 11.17
C SER A 189 14.32 -13.75 10.26
N ARG A 190 14.30 -12.41 10.23
CA ARG A 190 15.23 -11.59 9.45
C ARG A 190 16.65 -11.68 10.00
N GLN A 191 16.83 -11.52 11.30
CA GLN A 191 18.12 -11.63 11.97
C GLN A 191 18.75 -13.02 11.80
N SER A 192 17.94 -14.08 11.87
CA SER A 192 18.40 -15.44 11.57
C SER A 192 18.95 -15.56 10.14
N THR A 193 18.28 -14.98 9.14
CA THR A 193 18.78 -14.99 7.76
C THR A 193 20.07 -14.17 7.58
N THR A 194 20.21 -13.06 8.31
CA THR A 194 21.44 -12.24 8.28
C THR A 194 22.60 -12.93 8.99
N GLN A 195 22.36 -13.55 10.15
CA GLN A 195 23.37 -14.32 10.91
C GLN A 195 23.84 -15.57 10.15
N ALA A 196 22.99 -16.14 9.28
CA ALA A 196 23.38 -17.21 8.37
C ALA A 196 24.31 -16.75 7.22
N GLY A 197 24.76 -15.48 7.21
CA GLY A 197 25.69 -14.94 6.21
C GLY A 197 25.07 -14.75 4.82
N ILE A 198 23.75 -14.83 4.70
CA ILE A 198 23.05 -14.65 3.42
C ILE A 198 22.91 -13.14 3.19
N SER A 199 23.60 -12.62 2.18
CA SER A 199 23.58 -11.17 1.94
C SER A 199 22.16 -10.67 1.62
N PRO A 200 21.76 -9.46 2.05
CA PRO A 200 20.48 -8.87 1.68
C PRO A 200 20.31 -8.78 0.15
N ALA A 201 21.41 -8.51 -0.56
CA ALA A 201 21.49 -8.53 -2.01
C ALA A 201 21.26 -9.93 -2.59
N THR A 202 21.71 -11.01 -1.94
CA THR A 202 21.50 -12.41 -2.36
C THR A 202 20.09 -12.91 -2.08
N ILE A 203 19.43 -12.44 -1.02
CA ILE A 203 18.00 -12.66 -0.79
C ILE A 203 17.18 -11.89 -1.83
N ALA A 204 17.60 -10.67 -2.19
CA ALA A 204 17.04 -9.91 -3.28
C ALA A 204 17.38 -10.49 -4.67
N GLU A 205 18.55 -11.11 -4.88
CA GLU A 205 19.03 -11.73 -6.14
C GLU A 205 18.42 -13.10 -6.39
N ARG A 206 18.20 -13.90 -5.33
CA ARG A 206 17.32 -15.08 -5.41
C ARG A 206 15.89 -14.69 -5.76
N ARG A 207 15.51 -13.42 -5.55
CA ARG A 207 14.27 -12.80 -6.06
C ARG A 207 14.45 -12.08 -7.42
N LYS A 208 15.67 -11.94 -7.96
CA LYS A 208 16.03 -11.16 -9.18
C LYS A 208 16.46 -12.03 -10.39
N GLY A 209 16.47 -13.35 -10.26
CA GLY A 209 17.00 -14.29 -11.27
C GLY A 209 16.16 -14.49 -12.54
N LEU A 210 15.76 -13.42 -13.24
CA LEU A 210 14.91 -13.49 -14.43
C LEU A 210 15.20 -12.44 -15.53
N VAL A 211 16.38 -11.82 -15.52
CA VAL A 211 16.83 -10.96 -16.63
C VAL A 211 17.93 -11.67 -17.40
N ALA A 212 17.55 -12.41 -18.44
CA ALA A 212 18.48 -12.88 -19.46
C ALA A 212 18.82 -11.72 -20.39
N GLN A 213 20.09 -11.33 -20.38
CA GLN A 213 20.74 -10.60 -21.47
C GLN A 213 21.48 -11.65 -22.29
N ASP A 214 21.18 -11.76 -23.59
CA ASP A 214 22.12 -12.38 -24.51
C ASP A 214 22.05 -11.70 -25.88
N ASP A 215 23.20 -11.18 -26.29
CA ASP A 215 23.52 -10.61 -27.58
C ASP A 215 24.03 -11.73 -28.49
N SER A 216 23.34 -12.05 -29.59
CA SER A 216 24.01 -12.62 -30.77
C SER A 216 23.21 -12.50 -32.08
N TYR A 217 23.86 -11.82 -33.03
CA TYR A 217 23.90 -11.95 -34.49
C TYR A 217 22.64 -12.32 -35.31
N PHE A 218 22.31 -11.39 -36.21
CA PHE A 218 21.49 -11.53 -37.41
C PHE A 218 22.14 -12.44 -38.47
N ASP A 219 21.33 -13.23 -39.17
CA ASP A 219 21.42 -13.39 -40.63
C ASP A 219 20.01 -13.56 -41.24
N ASP A 220 19.83 -13.02 -42.45
CA ASP A 220 18.59 -12.77 -43.18
C ASP A 220 18.03 -14.02 -43.90
N ARG A 221 16.70 -14.10 -44.01
CA ARG A 221 15.91 -14.02 -45.27
C ARG A 221 14.51 -14.67 -45.15
N GLU A 222 13.60 -14.09 -45.93
CA GLU A 222 12.22 -14.48 -46.28
C GLU A 222 11.05 -13.82 -45.49
N ASP A 223 10.22 -13.14 -46.28
CA ASP A 223 9.03 -12.34 -45.97
C ASP A 223 7.77 -13.21 -46.03
N PRO A 224 6.88 -13.19 -45.00
CA PRO A 224 5.51 -13.67 -45.15
C PRO A 224 4.47 -12.63 -44.70
N ASN A 225 4.12 -11.71 -45.60
CA ASN A 225 3.01 -10.75 -45.42
C ASN A 225 1.59 -11.35 -45.65
N ASP A 226 1.38 -12.66 -45.46
CA ASP A 226 0.09 -13.32 -45.72
C ASP A 226 -0.72 -13.63 -44.44
N GLY A 227 -0.06 -13.90 -43.31
CA GLY A 227 -0.75 -14.29 -42.07
C GLY A 227 -1.55 -13.18 -41.37
N VAL A 228 -1.18 -11.91 -41.60
CA VAL A 228 -1.79 -10.75 -40.90
C VAL A 228 -3.20 -10.45 -41.42
N ARG A 229 -3.47 -10.74 -42.70
CA ARG A 229 -4.76 -10.45 -43.33
C ARG A 229 -5.83 -11.48 -42.98
N GLU A 230 -5.43 -12.67 -42.55
CA GLU A 230 -6.31 -13.75 -42.12
C GLU A 230 -6.72 -13.61 -40.65
N ALA A 231 -5.77 -13.25 -39.78
CA ALA A 231 -6.03 -12.95 -38.37
C ALA A 231 -7.01 -11.77 -38.18
N ALA A 232 -6.94 -10.74 -39.05
CA ALA A 232 -7.86 -9.61 -39.05
C ALA A 232 -9.31 -9.99 -39.41
N ARG A 233 -9.52 -11.02 -40.25
CA ARG A 233 -10.86 -11.49 -40.62
C ARG A 233 -11.50 -12.33 -39.51
N HIS A 234 -10.71 -13.08 -38.75
CA HIS A 234 -11.21 -13.89 -37.64
C HIS A 234 -11.73 -13.02 -36.47
N LEU A 235 -11.10 -11.86 -36.21
CA LEU A 235 -11.53 -10.94 -35.15
C LEU A 235 -12.81 -10.15 -35.51
N HIS A 236 -13.08 -9.91 -36.80
CA HIS A 236 -14.21 -9.08 -37.24
C HIS A 236 -15.55 -9.83 -37.34
N ARG A 237 -15.54 -11.17 -37.30
CA ARG A 237 -16.76 -12.00 -37.50
C ARG A 237 -17.62 -12.17 -36.25
N GLN A 238 -17.14 -11.83 -35.05
CA GLN A 238 -17.86 -12.06 -33.80
C GLN A 238 -18.70 -10.87 -33.30
N SER A 239 -18.78 -9.76 -34.04
CA SER A 239 -19.43 -8.54 -33.54
C SER A 239 -20.40 -7.91 -34.56
N TYR A 240 -21.59 -8.49 -34.72
CA TYR A 240 -22.77 -7.74 -35.16
C TYR A 240 -24.05 -8.38 -34.60
N ASN A 241 -24.71 -7.68 -33.68
CA ASN A 241 -26.18 -7.63 -33.53
C ASN A 241 -26.56 -6.61 -32.44
N SER A 242 -26.76 -5.34 -32.82
CA SER A 242 -27.96 -4.53 -32.51
C SER A 242 -27.73 -3.02 -32.71
N PRO A 243 -28.80 -2.24 -32.98
CA PRO A 243 -28.76 -1.13 -33.91
C PRO A 243 -28.54 0.25 -33.29
N ARG A 244 -28.06 1.15 -34.15
CA ARG A 244 -27.85 2.58 -33.99
C ARG A 244 -29.13 3.35 -33.68
N GLU A 245 -29.04 4.30 -32.74
CA GLU A 245 -29.74 5.58 -32.83
C GLU A 245 -28.75 6.73 -32.60
N ALA A 246 -28.78 7.71 -33.50
CA ALA A 246 -28.05 8.97 -33.41
C ALA A 246 -29.04 10.06 -32.94
N PRO A 247 -28.56 11.15 -32.30
CA PRO A 247 -28.72 12.43 -33.00
C PRO A 247 -27.62 13.49 -32.76
N ARG A 248 -27.23 14.08 -33.91
CA ARG A 248 -27.15 15.51 -34.27
C ARG A 248 -26.36 16.51 -33.42
N GLU A 249 -25.41 17.11 -34.13
CA GLU A 249 -24.58 18.28 -33.82
C GLU A 249 -25.37 19.55 -33.45
N ALA A 250 -24.76 20.36 -32.58
CA ALA A 250 -24.90 21.82 -32.63
C ALA A 250 -23.57 22.48 -32.25
N ARG A 251 -22.83 22.95 -33.26
CA ARG A 251 -21.70 23.88 -33.12
C ARG A 251 -22.21 25.20 -32.56
N ARG A 252 -21.59 25.69 -31.47
CA ARG A 252 -21.57 27.13 -31.16
C ARG A 252 -20.14 27.56 -30.79
N SER A 253 -19.58 28.35 -31.69
CA SER A 253 -18.42 29.21 -31.45
C SER A 253 -18.79 30.27 -30.41
N ARG A 254 -17.95 30.44 -29.38
CA ARG A 254 -17.91 31.67 -28.58
C ARG A 254 -16.48 32.04 -28.27
N GLN A 255 -16.08 33.15 -28.88
CA GLN A 255 -14.93 33.97 -28.49
C GLN A 255 -15.23 34.73 -27.19
N SER A 256 -14.13 35.14 -26.55
CA SER A 256 -13.97 36.36 -25.71
C SER A 256 -14.13 36.20 -24.20
N THR A 257 -13.03 36.36 -23.46
CA THR A 257 -12.65 37.63 -22.79
C THR A 257 -11.63 37.30 -21.69
N TYR A 258 -10.42 37.87 -21.80
CA TYR A 258 -9.46 37.89 -20.70
C TYR A 258 -9.93 38.96 -19.71
N SER A 259 -10.16 38.58 -18.45
CA SER A 259 -10.38 39.53 -17.37
C SER A 259 -9.28 39.35 -16.33
N ALA A 260 -8.34 40.29 -16.32
CA ALA A 260 -7.39 40.45 -15.24
C ALA A 260 -8.12 41.13 -14.07
N TYR A 261 -8.33 40.39 -12.98
CA TYR A 261 -8.92 40.95 -11.75
C TYR A 261 -7.85 41.26 -10.72
N HIS A 262 -8.05 42.43 -10.11
CA HIS A 262 -7.15 43.16 -9.21
C HIS A 262 -7.49 42.82 -7.75
N TYR A 263 -6.48 42.58 -6.92
CA TYR A 263 -6.66 42.26 -5.50
C TYR A 263 -6.95 43.53 -4.67
N PRO A 264 -7.84 43.49 -3.65
CA PRO A 264 -8.06 44.64 -2.78
C PRO A 264 -6.81 44.98 -1.96
N ARG A 265 -6.46 46.27 -1.91
CA ARG A 265 -5.35 46.78 -1.09
C ARG A 265 -5.69 46.66 0.39
N VAL A 266 -4.85 45.94 1.13
CA VAL A 266 -4.87 45.88 2.60
C VAL A 266 -4.50 47.27 3.17
N PRO A 267 -5.22 47.80 4.18
CA PRO A 267 -4.88 49.09 4.79
C PRO A 267 -3.48 49.09 5.43
N GLN A 268 -2.62 50.00 4.98
CA GLN A 268 -1.42 50.40 5.71
C GLN A 268 -1.83 51.31 6.87
N LYS A 269 -2.04 50.74 8.06
CA LYS A 269 -1.86 51.40 9.36
C LYS A 269 -2.07 50.41 10.50
N GLU A 270 -0.98 50.03 11.13
CA GLU A 270 -0.98 49.41 12.46
C GLU A 270 -1.69 50.34 13.44
N SER A 271 -2.65 49.81 14.20
CA SER A 271 -3.05 50.43 15.47
C SER A 271 -2.08 49.93 16.54
N ARG A 272 -1.14 50.81 16.89
CA ARG A 272 -0.22 50.69 18.01
C ARG A 272 -1.00 50.40 19.30
N MET A 273 -0.97 49.16 19.78
CA MET A 273 -1.36 48.82 21.14
C MET A 273 -0.20 49.16 22.08
N GLU A 274 -0.34 50.27 22.78
CA GLU A 274 0.60 50.80 23.75
C GLU A 274 0.38 50.11 25.10
N TRP A 275 1.29 49.20 25.47
CA TRP A 275 1.34 48.64 26.83
C TRP A 275 2.05 49.62 27.75
N SER A 276 1.31 50.24 28.67
CA SER A 276 1.87 51.00 29.79
C SER A 276 2.47 50.04 30.82
N ALA A 277 3.79 49.85 30.77
CA ALA A 277 4.52 49.14 31.82
C ALA A 277 4.64 50.02 33.08
N GLN A 278 4.11 49.55 34.21
CA GLN A 278 4.42 50.17 35.50
C GLN A 278 5.81 49.73 35.99
N PRO A 279 6.63 50.65 36.55
CA PRO A 279 7.98 50.35 36.96
C PRO A 279 8.02 49.63 38.31
N ILE A 280 8.57 48.41 38.33
CA ILE A 280 8.92 47.70 39.57
C ILE A 280 10.30 48.22 40.03
N ARG A 281 10.33 48.77 41.24
CA ARG A 281 11.55 49.24 41.94
C ARG A 281 12.46 48.06 42.33
N PRO A 282 13.79 48.26 42.38
CA PRO A 282 14.73 47.21 42.76
C PRO A 282 14.73 47.01 44.28
N ALA A 283 14.53 45.78 44.73
CA ALA A 283 14.80 45.38 46.10
C ALA A 283 16.15 44.64 46.15
N HIS A 284 17.07 45.22 46.91
CA HIS A 284 18.31 44.58 47.35
C HIS A 284 18.04 43.23 48.02
N SER A 285 18.81 42.21 47.66
CA SER A 285 19.04 41.06 48.55
C SER A 285 20.48 40.59 48.44
N GLN A 286 21.07 40.44 49.63
CA GLN A 286 22.47 40.21 49.92
C GLN A 286 22.97 38.84 49.47
N SER A 287 24.27 38.76 49.27
CA SER A 287 25.04 37.56 48.97
C SER A 287 24.84 36.44 49.99
N ARG A 288 24.54 35.24 49.50
CA ARG A 288 24.93 33.98 50.14
C ARG A 288 25.48 33.03 49.08
N GLN A 289 26.76 32.72 49.25
CA GLN A 289 27.49 31.70 48.50
C GLN A 289 26.90 30.32 48.83
N SER A 290 26.55 29.54 47.81
CA SER A 290 26.34 28.10 47.94
C SER A 290 26.88 27.41 46.71
N HIS A 291 28.01 26.71 46.88
CA HIS A 291 28.68 25.92 45.85
C HIS A 291 27.85 24.69 45.46
N PRO A 292 27.96 24.22 44.20
CA PRO A 292 27.30 23.01 43.73
C PRO A 292 27.90 21.72 44.35
N PRO A 293 27.10 20.65 44.51
CA PRO A 293 27.53 19.41 45.13
C PRO A 293 28.53 18.61 44.25
N LYS A 294 29.46 17.91 44.91
CA LYS A 294 30.49 17.07 44.28
C LYS A 294 29.88 15.84 43.58
N ILE A 295 30.35 15.60 42.35
CA ILE A 295 30.00 14.46 41.50
C ILE A 295 30.77 13.20 41.98
N PRO A 296 30.12 12.01 42.11
CA PRO A 296 30.80 10.75 42.43
C PRO A 296 31.69 10.25 41.28
N ALA A 297 32.80 9.58 41.61
CA ALA A 297 33.75 9.04 40.63
C ALA A 297 33.16 7.85 39.84
N LYS A 298 33.51 7.80 38.56
CA LYS A 298 33.08 6.83 37.55
C LYS A 298 34.05 5.65 37.52
N GLU A 299 33.59 4.44 37.83
CA GLU A 299 34.38 3.21 37.69
C GLU A 299 34.51 2.84 36.20
N SER A 300 35.74 2.70 35.72
CA SER A 300 36.07 2.25 34.38
C SER A 300 36.27 0.73 34.37
N LEU A 301 35.42 0.02 33.65
CA LEU A 301 35.65 -1.37 33.25
C LEU A 301 36.48 -1.39 31.97
N TYR A 302 37.39 -2.37 31.91
CA TYR A 302 38.31 -2.77 30.84
C TYR A 302 39.64 -1.99 30.76
N ASP A 303 40.71 -2.61 31.25
CA ASP A 303 41.85 -2.88 30.36
C ASP A 303 42.64 -4.11 30.83
N TYR A 304 42.81 -5.03 29.88
CA TYR A 304 43.63 -6.23 29.97
C TYR A 304 45.07 -5.83 29.65
N THR A 305 46.01 -6.09 30.56
CA THR A 305 47.42 -6.24 30.19
C THR A 305 47.94 -7.55 30.75
N ALA A 306 48.15 -8.47 29.82
CA ALA A 306 48.86 -9.73 30.01
C ALA A 306 50.34 -9.46 30.30
N SER A 307 50.86 -10.07 31.36
CA SER A 307 52.15 -10.78 31.41
C SER A 307 52.40 -11.17 32.86
N GLU A 308 52.28 -12.46 33.18
CA GLU A 308 53.34 -13.28 33.79
C GLU A 308 52.78 -14.59 34.40
N LEU A 309 53.36 -15.71 33.94
CA LEU A 309 53.47 -17.03 34.59
C LEU A 309 52.17 -17.89 34.59
N ASP A 310 52.15 -19.20 34.32
CA ASP A 310 53.19 -20.23 34.36
C ASP A 310 52.72 -21.45 33.54
N ASN A 311 53.65 -22.14 32.87
CA ASN A 311 53.40 -23.26 31.96
C ASN A 311 53.53 -24.60 32.70
N THR A 312 52.43 -25.21 33.17
CA THR A 312 52.35 -26.68 33.37
C THR A 312 50.90 -27.20 33.34
N PRO A 313 50.62 -28.36 32.70
CA PRO A 313 49.29 -28.94 32.64
C PRO A 313 48.99 -29.89 33.83
N PRO A 314 47.76 -29.91 34.38
CA PRO A 314 47.38 -30.86 35.43
C PRO A 314 46.91 -32.24 34.87
N PRO A 315 46.95 -33.30 35.70
CA PRO A 315 47.00 -34.70 35.27
C PRO A 315 45.62 -35.39 35.14
N ARG A 316 45.63 -36.55 34.47
CA ARG A 316 44.47 -37.41 34.14
C ARG A 316 44.35 -38.61 35.10
N PRO A 317 43.12 -39.02 35.48
CA PRO A 317 42.87 -40.41 35.92
C PRO A 317 41.67 -41.04 35.16
N PRO A 318 41.35 -42.35 35.32
CA PRO A 318 41.74 -43.43 34.40
C PRO A 318 40.56 -44.00 33.56
N LYS A 319 40.91 -44.84 32.58
CA LYS A 319 40.02 -45.57 31.66
C LYS A 319 39.88 -47.03 32.13
N GLN A 320 38.71 -47.64 31.99
CA GLN A 320 38.39 -49.06 31.66
C GLN A 320 36.86 -49.23 31.77
N ASP A 321 36.13 -50.11 31.10
CA ASP A 321 36.29 -50.84 29.84
C ASP A 321 34.86 -51.24 29.37
N THR A 322 34.80 -51.58 28.10
CA THR A 322 33.72 -51.91 27.17
C THR A 322 32.55 -52.84 27.61
N TYR A 323 31.42 -52.64 26.88
CA TYR A 323 30.26 -53.51 26.58
C TYR A 323 29.07 -53.57 27.56
N SER A 324 27.93 -53.00 27.14
CA SER A 324 26.70 -53.72 26.76
C SER A 324 25.51 -52.76 26.64
N ASN A 325 24.91 -52.67 25.44
CA ASN A 325 23.55 -52.17 25.28
C ASN A 325 22.59 -53.27 25.78
N PRO A 326 21.53 -52.94 26.55
CA PRO A 326 20.23 -52.87 25.90
C PRO A 326 19.27 -51.80 26.45
N ALA A 327 18.47 -51.26 25.53
CA ALA A 327 17.07 -50.87 25.64
C ALA A 327 16.53 -50.10 26.87
N SER A 328 15.80 -49.02 26.55
CA SER A 328 14.68 -48.44 27.31
C SER A 328 15.01 -47.42 28.40
N ALA A 329 14.91 -46.13 28.04
CA ALA A 329 14.17 -45.09 28.79
C ALA A 329 14.47 -43.70 28.20
N THR A 330 13.53 -43.16 27.42
CA THR A 330 13.47 -41.73 27.11
C THR A 330 13.06 -40.95 28.37
N PRO A 331 13.75 -39.87 28.75
CA PRO A 331 13.28 -38.99 29.83
C PRO A 331 12.11 -38.13 29.31
N SER A 332 11.00 -38.15 30.04
CA SER A 332 9.78 -37.40 29.76
C SER A 332 10.00 -35.88 29.94
N PRO A 333 9.40 -35.01 29.11
CA PRO A 333 9.36 -33.57 29.38
C PRO A 333 8.35 -33.23 30.50
N PRO A 334 8.50 -32.06 31.16
CA PRO A 334 7.66 -31.64 32.29
C PRO A 334 6.20 -31.38 31.87
N PRO A 335 5.24 -31.40 32.82
CA PRO A 335 3.82 -31.45 32.50
C PRO A 335 3.24 -30.08 32.11
N GLY A 336 2.79 -30.00 30.85
CA GLY A 336 1.46 -29.53 30.48
C GLY A 336 1.13 -28.04 30.66
N GLU A 337 1.66 -27.19 29.78
CA GLU A 337 0.85 -26.06 29.29
C GLU A 337 -0.15 -26.62 28.27
N SER A 338 -1.42 -26.31 28.46
CA SER A 338 -2.51 -26.69 27.57
C SER A 338 -2.25 -26.17 26.16
N HIS A 339 -1.77 -27.03 25.26
CA HIS A 339 -1.80 -26.79 23.82
C HIS A 339 -3.25 -26.84 23.33
N GLN A 340 -4.01 -25.76 23.55
CA GLN A 340 -5.10 -25.43 22.65
C GLN A 340 -4.47 -25.08 21.28
N PRO A 341 -5.01 -25.57 20.15
CA PRO A 341 -4.58 -25.08 18.85
C PRO A 341 -4.77 -23.55 18.83
N PRO A 342 -3.86 -22.77 18.22
CA PRO A 342 -4.01 -21.32 18.20
C PRO A 342 -5.28 -20.98 17.42
N SER A 343 -6.34 -20.61 18.15
CA SER A 343 -7.54 -20.01 17.58
C SER A 343 -7.13 -18.87 16.67
N LYS A 344 -7.51 -18.95 15.40
CA LYS A 344 -7.07 -18.02 14.36
C LYS A 344 -7.93 -16.76 14.42
N TYR A 345 -7.39 -15.63 14.87
CA TYR A 345 -8.17 -14.38 15.02
C TYR A 345 -8.00 -13.45 13.82
N THR A 346 -9.05 -12.71 13.46
CA THR A 346 -9.01 -11.60 12.49
C THR A 346 -9.72 -10.38 13.05
N PHE A 347 -9.21 -9.19 12.78
CA PHE A 347 -9.91 -7.95 13.08
C PHE A 347 -10.97 -7.69 12.01
N LYS A 348 -12.19 -7.36 12.43
CA LYS A 348 -13.28 -6.99 11.53
C LYS A 348 -13.26 -5.48 11.27
N PRO A 349 -13.53 -5.03 10.03
CA PRO A 349 -13.83 -3.64 9.74
C PRO A 349 -14.98 -3.13 10.62
N THR A 350 -14.78 -1.99 11.28
CA THR A 350 -15.82 -1.31 12.08
C THR A 350 -16.28 0.00 11.45
N ALA A 351 -15.53 0.48 10.47
CA ALA A 351 -15.76 1.72 9.76
C ALA A 351 -16.05 1.43 8.29
N TYR A 352 -16.80 2.34 7.69
CA TYR A 352 -17.22 2.25 6.30
C TYR A 352 -17.04 3.61 5.65
N THR A 353 -16.80 3.62 4.35
CA THR A 353 -16.88 4.81 3.53
C THR A 353 -18.32 5.30 3.46
N GLU A 354 -18.51 6.49 2.92
CA GLU A 354 -19.81 7.12 2.70
C GLU A 354 -20.69 6.30 1.74
N SER A 355 -20.07 5.52 0.84
CA SER A 355 -20.74 4.54 -0.03
C SER A 355 -21.04 3.20 0.65
N GLY A 356 -20.61 2.99 1.89
CA GLY A 356 -20.80 1.75 2.64
C GLY A 356 -19.73 0.68 2.40
N SER A 357 -18.60 1.03 1.78
CA SER A 357 -17.47 0.09 1.59
C SER A 357 -16.68 -0.06 2.90
N PRO A 358 -16.34 -1.28 3.35
CA PRO A 358 -15.66 -1.48 4.62
C PRO A 358 -14.20 -0.99 4.59
N LEU A 359 -13.77 -0.34 5.67
CA LEU A 359 -12.38 0.10 5.89
C LEU A 359 -11.72 -0.75 6.98
N ARG A 360 -10.56 -1.34 6.68
CA ARG A 360 -9.76 -2.03 7.72
C ARG A 360 -9.35 -1.04 8.81
N THR A 361 -9.23 -1.54 10.04
CA THR A 361 -8.72 -0.71 11.13
C THR A 361 -7.24 -0.39 10.92
N VAL A 362 -6.89 0.88 11.09
CA VAL A 362 -5.50 1.37 11.14
C VAL A 362 -5.14 1.65 12.59
N LEU A 363 -4.13 0.95 13.11
CA LEU A 363 -3.57 1.24 14.44
C LEU A 363 -2.40 2.20 14.33
N LEU A 364 -2.51 3.32 15.04
CA LEU A 364 -1.53 4.41 15.04
C LEU A 364 -0.86 4.53 16.43
N PRO A 365 0.48 4.53 16.52
CA PRO A 365 1.18 4.86 17.75
C PRO A 365 0.90 6.33 18.16
N PRO A 366 0.38 6.59 19.38
CA PRO A 366 -0.03 7.94 19.78
C PRO A 366 1.16 8.93 19.91
N ASP A 367 2.35 8.42 20.18
CA ASP A 367 3.61 9.16 20.30
C ASP A 367 4.29 9.48 18.96
N LEU A 368 3.81 8.90 17.84
CA LEU A 368 4.34 9.12 16.50
C LEU A 368 4.35 10.62 16.12
N ARG A 369 3.25 11.33 16.40
CA ARG A 369 3.11 12.76 16.09
C ARG A 369 4.14 13.62 16.82
N GLN A 370 4.36 13.37 18.11
CA GLN A 370 5.36 14.09 18.89
C GLN A 370 6.77 13.81 18.38
N LYS A 371 7.07 12.55 18.04
CA LYS A 371 8.36 12.17 17.47
C LYS A 371 8.59 12.85 16.12
N PHE A 372 7.58 12.88 15.26
CA PHE A 372 7.62 13.58 13.98
C PHE A 372 7.87 15.08 14.16
N LEU A 373 7.12 15.76 15.04
CA LEU A 373 7.32 17.18 15.31
C LEU A 373 8.74 17.51 15.80
N ASN A 374 9.33 16.64 16.61
CA ASN A 374 10.72 16.81 17.05
C ASN A 374 11.71 16.73 15.88
N LEU A 375 11.47 15.85 14.91
CA LEU A 375 12.30 15.68 13.70
C LEU A 375 12.08 16.79 12.67
N ALA A 376 10.88 17.36 12.61
CA ALA A 376 10.50 18.48 11.75
C ALA A 376 10.89 19.84 12.35
N HIS A 377 11.20 19.91 13.64
CA HIS A 377 11.44 21.16 14.38
C HIS A 377 12.40 22.15 13.69
N PRO A 378 13.55 21.74 13.11
CA PRO A 378 14.43 22.68 12.41
C PRO A 378 13.72 23.44 11.29
N ASN A 379 12.92 22.75 10.48
CA ASN A 379 12.13 23.35 9.41
C ASN A 379 10.94 24.15 9.97
N THR A 380 10.19 23.57 10.90
CA THR A 380 9.01 24.22 11.49
C THR A 380 9.36 25.55 12.18
N SER A 381 10.53 25.63 12.83
CA SER A 381 11.01 26.87 13.45
C SER A 381 11.31 27.98 12.42
N GLN A 382 11.65 27.59 11.19
CA GLN A 382 11.94 28.49 10.06
C GLN A 382 10.72 28.73 9.16
N ASN A 383 9.53 28.33 9.61
CA ASN A 383 8.30 28.39 8.82
C ASN A 383 8.41 27.60 7.50
N LEU A 384 9.02 26.42 7.54
CA LEU A 384 9.07 25.47 6.44
C LEU A 384 8.28 24.22 6.83
N GLU A 385 7.44 23.75 5.91
CA GLU A 385 6.73 22.48 6.08
C GLU A 385 7.70 21.30 6.03
N THR A 386 7.26 20.15 6.52
CA THR A 386 7.98 18.89 6.42
C THR A 386 6.93 17.79 6.32
N CYS A 387 7.15 16.81 5.46
CA CYS A 387 6.34 15.60 5.38
C CYS A 387 7.11 14.34 5.80
N GLY A 388 6.35 13.36 6.25
CA GLY A 388 6.77 11.99 6.48
C GLY A 388 5.71 11.02 5.98
N ILE A 389 6.13 9.78 5.72
CA ILE A 389 5.30 8.72 5.19
C ILE A 389 5.02 7.70 6.29
N LEU A 390 3.74 7.34 6.41
CA LEU A 390 3.26 6.36 7.37
C LEU A 390 3.28 4.99 6.70
N ALA A 391 4.24 4.15 7.09
CA ALA A 391 4.36 2.80 6.57
C ALA A 391 3.82 1.77 7.57
N ALA A 392 2.98 0.86 7.06
CA ALA A 392 2.22 -0.08 7.85
C ALA A 392 2.49 -1.53 7.46
N THR A 393 2.27 -2.40 8.44
CA THR A 393 2.30 -3.85 8.28
C THR A 393 0.90 -4.41 8.48
N THR A 394 0.49 -5.37 7.64
CA THR A 394 -0.80 -6.07 7.81
C THR A 394 -0.65 -7.24 8.79
N ILE A 395 -1.50 -7.28 9.82
CA ILE A 395 -1.55 -8.34 10.83
C ILE A 395 -3.02 -8.67 11.12
N SER A 396 -3.43 -9.92 10.89
CA SER A 396 -4.80 -10.39 11.18
C SER A 396 -5.91 -9.49 10.63
N GLY A 397 -5.77 -8.97 9.40
CA GLY A 397 -6.79 -8.14 8.74
C GLY A 397 -6.82 -6.66 9.15
N ALA A 398 -5.93 -6.21 10.05
CA ALA A 398 -5.75 -4.79 10.38
C ALA A 398 -4.37 -4.28 9.93
N LEU A 399 -4.26 -2.96 9.77
CA LEU A 399 -3.04 -2.25 9.39
C LEU A 399 -2.40 -1.65 10.64
N PHE A 400 -1.13 -1.91 10.87
CA PHE A 400 -0.38 -1.38 12.01
C PHE A 400 0.70 -0.45 11.49
N ILE A 401 0.61 0.85 11.81
CA ILE A 401 1.66 1.80 11.47
C ILE A 401 2.88 1.45 12.33
N THR A 402 3.96 1.08 11.65
CA THR A 402 5.18 0.55 12.25
C THR A 402 6.41 1.37 11.89
N HIS A 403 6.33 2.20 10.85
CA HIS A 403 7.44 3.01 10.37
C HIS A 403 6.97 4.43 10.07
N LEU A 404 7.74 5.41 10.54
CA LEU A 404 7.69 6.79 10.11
C LEU A 404 8.92 7.05 9.23
N ILE A 405 8.71 7.22 7.93
CA ILE A 405 9.80 7.39 6.97
C ILE A 405 9.84 8.86 6.55
N LEU A 406 10.98 9.53 6.70
CA LEU A 406 11.18 10.91 6.24
C LEU A 406 11.95 10.87 4.90
N PRO A 407 11.25 10.95 3.76
CA PRO A 407 11.92 10.98 2.45
C PRO A 407 12.67 12.30 2.26
N ASP A 408 13.66 12.25 1.35
CA ASP A 408 14.24 13.46 0.79
C ASP A 408 13.14 14.31 0.12
N GLN A 409 13.16 15.62 0.38
CA GLN A 409 12.03 16.50 0.11
C GLN A 409 12.44 17.97 -0.03
N THR A 410 11.63 18.73 -0.76
CA THR A 410 11.72 20.19 -0.88
C THR A 410 10.59 20.84 -0.09
N ALA A 411 10.93 21.87 0.69
CA ALA A 411 10.00 22.52 1.61
C ALA A 411 9.86 24.01 1.29
N THR A 412 8.63 24.51 1.42
CA THR A 412 8.28 25.93 1.46
C THR A 412 7.43 26.19 2.72
N SER A 413 6.90 27.41 2.88
CA SER A 413 6.00 27.74 3.99
C SER A 413 4.62 27.08 3.92
N ASP A 414 4.25 26.57 2.74
CA ASP A 414 2.91 26.06 2.45
C ASP A 414 2.93 24.74 1.65
N THR A 415 4.11 24.17 1.37
CA THR A 415 4.24 22.91 0.65
C THR A 415 5.45 22.10 1.11
N CYS A 416 5.33 20.77 1.12
CA CYS A 416 6.45 19.84 1.26
C CYS A 416 6.34 18.68 0.26
N ASP A 417 7.20 18.68 -0.76
CA ASP A 417 7.19 17.71 -1.84
C ASP A 417 8.38 16.77 -1.76
N THR A 418 8.12 15.47 -1.84
CA THR A 418 9.18 14.48 -1.98
C THR A 418 9.95 14.72 -3.27
N THR A 419 11.28 14.61 -3.20
CA THR A 419 12.11 14.66 -4.40
C THR A 419 12.00 13.32 -5.15
N GLU A 420 12.35 13.31 -6.43
CA GLU A 420 12.40 12.05 -7.21
C GLU A 420 13.36 11.02 -6.56
N SER A 421 14.49 11.47 -6.01
CA SER A 421 15.39 10.63 -5.23
C SER A 421 14.76 10.11 -3.94
N GLY A 422 13.99 10.95 -3.25
CA GLY A 422 13.26 10.59 -2.04
C GLY A 422 12.20 9.51 -2.30
N ASP A 423 11.41 9.66 -3.36
CA ASP A 423 10.39 8.70 -3.76
C ASP A 423 10.99 7.34 -4.13
N ASN A 424 12.08 7.33 -4.90
CA ASN A 424 12.78 6.09 -5.27
C ASN A 424 13.34 5.37 -4.03
N ALA A 425 13.99 6.11 -3.12
CA ALA A 425 14.52 5.54 -1.88
C ALA A 425 13.41 5.03 -0.95
N LEU A 426 12.30 5.75 -0.86
CA LEU A 426 11.11 5.34 -0.12
C LEU A 426 10.52 4.04 -0.68
N PHE A 427 10.40 3.94 -2.01
CA PHE A 427 9.90 2.74 -2.68
C PHE A 427 10.81 1.53 -2.41
N ASP A 428 12.11 1.68 -2.58
CA ASP A 428 13.10 0.62 -2.33
C ASP A 428 13.07 0.15 -0.87
N TYR A 429 12.97 1.09 0.08
CA TYR A 429 12.89 0.79 1.50
C TYR A 429 11.60 0.04 1.83
N CYS A 430 10.44 0.55 1.40
CA CYS A 430 9.15 -0.09 1.66
C CYS A 430 9.07 -1.50 1.05
N SER A 431 9.53 -1.65 -0.20
CA SER A 431 9.57 -2.94 -0.89
C SER A 431 10.47 -3.95 -0.18
N SER A 432 11.68 -3.55 0.18
CA SER A 432 12.66 -4.39 0.89
C SER A 432 12.19 -4.82 2.29
N ASN A 433 11.31 -4.02 2.90
CA ASN A 433 10.74 -4.25 4.23
C ASN A 433 9.31 -4.79 4.23
N ASN A 434 8.72 -5.06 3.05
CA ASN A 434 7.34 -5.53 2.91
C ASN A 434 6.32 -4.60 3.61
N LEU A 435 6.54 -3.29 3.49
CA LEU A 435 5.71 -2.24 4.09
C LEU A 435 4.69 -1.70 3.09
N LEU A 436 3.49 -1.42 3.58
CA LEU A 436 2.45 -0.73 2.83
C LEU A 436 2.48 0.76 3.17
N VAL A 437 2.43 1.62 2.16
CA VAL A 437 2.24 3.06 2.39
C VAL A 437 0.79 3.30 2.80
N CYS A 438 0.58 3.67 4.07
CA CYS A 438 -0.72 3.79 4.71
C CYS A 438 -1.20 5.25 4.85
N GLY A 439 -0.43 6.20 4.32
CA GLY A 439 -0.73 7.61 4.44
C GLY A 439 0.53 8.43 4.67
N TRP A 440 0.31 9.66 5.12
CA TRP A 440 1.36 10.65 5.29
C TRP A 440 1.05 11.57 6.48
N ILE A 441 2.08 12.24 6.96
CA ILE A 441 2.02 13.22 8.05
C ILE A 441 2.79 14.45 7.62
N HIS A 442 2.27 15.65 7.86
CA HIS A 442 2.99 16.89 7.59
C HIS A 442 2.73 17.97 8.63
N THR A 443 3.59 18.98 8.65
CA THR A 443 3.44 20.15 9.53
C THR A 443 2.80 21.33 8.79
N HIS A 444 1.91 22.04 9.47
CA HIS A 444 1.54 23.41 9.20
C HIS A 444 2.23 24.33 10.22
N PRO A 445 3.39 24.94 9.91
CA PRO A 445 4.14 25.73 10.88
C PRO A 445 3.39 26.99 11.34
N SER A 446 2.59 27.60 10.46
CA SER A 446 1.88 28.86 10.73
C SER A 446 0.39 28.84 10.41
N GLN A 447 -0.12 27.77 9.80
CA GLN A 447 -1.51 27.59 9.42
C GLN A 447 -2.24 26.71 10.44
N SER A 448 -3.57 26.83 10.52
CA SER A 448 -4.39 25.98 11.40
C SER A 448 -4.42 24.52 10.92
N CYS A 449 -4.98 23.63 11.74
CA CYS A 449 -5.12 22.21 11.40
C CYS A 449 -6.31 21.96 10.44
N PHE A 450 -6.03 21.78 9.15
CA PHE A 450 -7.00 21.41 8.11
C PHE A 450 -6.27 20.78 6.91
N LEU A 451 -7.00 20.19 5.95
CA LEU A 451 -6.42 19.81 4.65
C LEU A 451 -6.52 20.97 3.67
N SER A 452 -5.39 21.50 3.23
CA SER A 452 -5.31 22.49 2.15
C SER A 452 -5.75 21.89 0.80
N SER A 453 -5.98 22.74 -0.20
CA SER A 453 -6.25 22.28 -1.57
C SER A 453 -5.16 21.32 -2.06
N ARG A 454 -3.89 21.64 -1.80
CA ARG A 454 -2.76 20.78 -2.13
C ARG A 454 -2.85 19.44 -1.39
N ASP A 455 -3.15 19.48 -0.09
CA ASP A 455 -3.23 18.26 0.74
C ASP A 455 -4.35 17.33 0.29
N LEU A 456 -5.47 17.88 -0.19
CA LEU A 456 -6.56 17.09 -0.76
C LEU A 456 -6.08 16.32 -1.99
N HIS A 457 -5.39 17.01 -2.93
CA HIS A 457 -4.84 16.39 -4.13
C HIS A 457 -3.78 15.34 -3.80
N THR A 458 -2.85 15.64 -2.88
CA THR A 458 -1.86 14.68 -2.38
C THR A 458 -2.52 13.45 -1.75
N SER A 459 -3.49 13.67 -0.86
CA SER A 459 -4.21 12.59 -0.16
C SER A 459 -5.04 11.73 -1.11
N SER A 460 -5.57 12.30 -2.19
CA SER A 460 -6.32 11.54 -3.20
C SER A 460 -5.45 10.45 -3.84
N GLY A 461 -4.17 10.73 -4.11
CA GLY A 461 -3.23 9.75 -4.67
C GLY A 461 -3.02 8.55 -3.73
N TYR A 462 -2.81 8.82 -2.44
CA TYR A 462 -2.68 7.76 -1.43
C TYR A 462 -3.97 6.95 -1.29
N GLN A 463 -5.13 7.63 -1.23
CA GLN A 463 -6.40 6.97 -0.97
C GLN A 463 -6.93 6.14 -2.16
N VAL A 464 -6.54 6.50 -3.41
CA VAL A 464 -6.76 5.63 -4.58
C VAL A 464 -5.98 4.33 -4.47
N MET A 465 -4.75 4.37 -3.97
CA MET A 465 -3.91 3.18 -3.81
C MET A 465 -4.34 2.32 -2.62
N LEU A 466 -4.77 2.96 -1.53
CA LEU A 466 -5.19 2.31 -0.30
C LEU A 466 -6.39 3.07 0.29
N PRO A 467 -7.62 2.51 0.26
CA PRO A 467 -8.81 3.20 0.76
C PRO A 467 -8.71 3.64 2.22
N GLU A 468 -7.93 2.93 3.03
CA GLU A 468 -7.67 3.26 4.43
C GLU A 468 -6.58 4.34 4.63
N ALA A 469 -6.03 4.93 3.57
CA ALA A 469 -4.99 5.93 3.70
C ALA A 469 -5.45 7.15 4.51
N ILE A 470 -4.53 7.69 5.31
CA ILE A 470 -4.79 8.85 6.18
C ILE A 470 -3.78 9.98 5.95
N ALA A 471 -4.21 11.20 6.24
CA ALA A 471 -3.38 12.39 6.27
C ALA A 471 -3.38 12.96 7.69
N ILE A 472 -2.20 13.00 8.33
CA ILE A 472 -2.04 13.60 9.64
C ILE A 472 -1.48 15.01 9.47
N VAL A 473 -2.19 16.01 9.96
CA VAL A 473 -1.72 17.40 9.96
C VAL A 473 -1.27 17.76 11.35
N CYS A 474 -0.08 18.32 11.52
CA CYS A 474 0.41 18.86 12.78
C CYS A 474 0.52 20.39 12.68
N ALA A 475 -0.29 21.11 13.45
CA ALA A 475 -0.35 22.56 13.51
C ALA A 475 0.09 23.08 14.90
N PRO A 476 1.40 23.04 15.24
CA PRO A 476 1.91 23.21 16.61
C PRO A 476 1.65 24.60 17.24
N ARG A 477 1.15 25.57 16.47
CA ARG A 477 0.79 26.92 16.95
C ARG A 477 -0.70 27.13 17.17
N TYR A 478 -1.52 26.10 16.92
CA TYR A 478 -2.98 26.20 16.94
C TYR A 478 -3.61 25.16 17.88
N ASN A 479 -4.91 25.33 18.14
CA ASN A 479 -5.74 24.35 18.80
C ASN A 479 -6.97 24.06 17.90
N PRO A 480 -7.18 22.82 17.43
CA PRO A 480 -6.36 21.64 17.70
C PRO A 480 -4.96 21.75 17.08
N ASP A 481 -3.97 21.19 17.77
CA ASP A 481 -2.55 21.18 17.40
C ASP A 481 -2.22 20.05 16.40
N TRP A 482 -3.17 19.15 16.15
CA TRP A 482 -3.11 18.14 15.11
C TRP A 482 -4.49 17.60 14.73
N GLY A 483 -4.56 16.88 13.60
CA GLY A 483 -5.78 16.21 13.13
C GLY A 483 -5.43 15.03 12.23
N ILE A 484 -6.33 14.05 12.14
CA ILE A 484 -6.16 12.86 11.28
C ILE A 484 -7.35 12.80 10.34
N PHE A 485 -7.08 12.90 9.05
CA PHE A 485 -8.10 13.07 8.03
C PHE A 485 -8.04 11.98 6.96
N ARG A 486 -9.17 11.79 6.28
CA ARG A 486 -9.26 11.08 5.01
C ARG A 486 -10.22 11.83 4.07
N LEU A 487 -10.11 11.61 2.76
CA LEU A 487 -11.15 12.07 1.84
C LEU A 487 -12.42 11.24 2.06
N THR A 488 -13.59 11.87 1.89
CA THR A 488 -14.86 11.16 1.81
C THR A 488 -14.95 10.42 0.48
N ASP A 489 -15.65 9.28 0.44
CA ASP A 489 -15.73 8.44 -0.75
C ASP A 489 -17.12 7.77 -0.88
N PRO A 490 -18.07 8.42 -1.59
CA PRO A 490 -18.06 9.80 -2.15
C PRO A 490 -18.36 10.90 -1.09
N PRO A 491 -18.29 12.23 -1.40
CA PRO A 491 -17.94 12.84 -2.69
C PRO A 491 -16.48 13.25 -2.87
N GLY A 492 -15.68 13.26 -1.80
CA GLY A 492 -14.34 13.86 -1.76
C GLY A 492 -13.37 13.30 -2.80
N LEU A 493 -13.11 12.00 -2.72
CA LEU A 493 -12.16 11.30 -3.57
C LEU A 493 -12.47 11.48 -5.07
N PRO A 494 -13.69 11.18 -5.57
CA PRO A 494 -13.98 11.38 -6.99
C PRO A 494 -13.90 12.87 -7.40
N HIS A 495 -14.38 13.79 -6.56
CA HIS A 495 -14.35 15.23 -6.87
C HIS A 495 -12.92 15.77 -7.03
N VAL A 496 -12.00 15.38 -6.13
CA VAL A 496 -10.60 15.82 -6.20
C VAL A 496 -9.89 15.21 -7.41
N LEU A 497 -10.14 13.93 -7.72
CA LEU A 497 -9.56 13.24 -8.89
C LEU A 497 -10.01 13.82 -10.23
N GLU A 498 -11.23 14.37 -10.29
CA GLU A 498 -11.78 15.04 -11.49
C GLU A 498 -11.38 16.52 -11.58
N CYS A 499 -10.86 17.12 -10.50
CA CYS A 499 -10.49 18.52 -10.49
C CYS A 499 -9.33 18.81 -11.47
N ARG A 500 -9.49 19.87 -12.28
CA ARG A 500 -8.49 20.37 -13.24
C ARG A 500 -8.21 21.86 -13.07
N LYS A 501 -8.63 22.46 -11.95
CA LYS A 501 -8.43 23.88 -11.69
C LYS A 501 -6.92 24.18 -11.63
N PRO A 502 -6.43 25.21 -12.34
CA PRO A 502 -5.00 25.55 -12.33
C PRO A 502 -4.60 26.20 -10.99
N GLY A 503 -3.31 26.13 -10.68
CA GLY A 503 -2.73 26.74 -9.48
C GLY A 503 -2.61 25.78 -8.31
N THR A 504 -1.55 25.95 -7.52
CA THR A 504 -1.19 25.09 -6.37
C THR A 504 -2.28 25.09 -5.29
N PHE A 505 -2.95 26.22 -5.12
CA PHE A 505 -4.05 26.37 -4.17
C PHE A 505 -5.27 26.94 -4.91
N HIS A 506 -6.39 26.21 -4.84
CA HIS A 506 -7.65 26.65 -5.40
C HIS A 506 -8.83 26.18 -4.54
N LEU A 507 -9.94 26.91 -4.60
CA LEU A 507 -11.14 26.55 -3.87
C LEU A 507 -11.91 25.44 -4.59
N HIS A 508 -12.37 24.46 -3.81
CA HIS A 508 -13.36 23.49 -4.25
C HIS A 508 -14.76 23.98 -3.86
N GLU A 509 -15.71 23.83 -4.79
CA GLU A 509 -17.11 24.25 -4.58
C GLU A 509 -17.93 23.19 -3.85
N GLU A 510 -17.48 21.93 -3.92
CA GLU A 510 -18.11 20.80 -3.25
C GLU A 510 -17.74 20.79 -1.76
N GLY A 511 -18.74 20.59 -0.90
CA GLY A 511 -18.56 20.48 0.54
C GLY A 511 -18.19 19.06 0.98
N ASN A 512 -17.80 18.90 2.25
CA ASN A 512 -17.55 17.59 2.87
C ASN A 512 -16.56 16.71 2.10
N LEU A 513 -15.52 17.32 1.52
CA LEU A 513 -14.50 16.60 0.73
C LEU A 513 -13.61 15.69 1.58
N TYR A 514 -13.50 15.99 2.87
CA TYR A 514 -12.72 15.21 3.81
C TYR A 514 -13.42 15.17 5.17
N THR A 515 -13.04 14.20 5.99
CA THR A 515 -13.58 13.97 7.32
C THR A 515 -12.47 13.51 8.25
N ASP A 516 -12.73 13.61 9.56
CA ASP A 516 -11.89 12.99 10.59
C ASP A 516 -11.87 11.45 10.42
N ALA A 517 -10.70 10.84 10.59
CA ALA A 517 -10.49 9.41 10.47
C ALA A 517 -10.30 8.70 11.83
N LEU A 518 -10.15 9.44 12.92
CA LEU A 518 -10.03 8.91 14.28
C LEU A 518 -11.38 8.33 14.73
N THR A 519 -11.33 7.16 15.36
CA THR A 519 -12.54 6.49 15.82
C THR A 519 -13.20 7.29 16.95
N THR A 520 -14.26 8.03 16.62
CA THR A 520 -15.19 8.66 17.59
C THR A 520 -16.58 8.08 17.35
N GLY A 521 -16.98 7.11 18.18
CA GLY A 521 -18.25 6.39 17.99
C GLY A 521 -18.19 5.38 16.83
N ARG A 522 -19.07 5.53 15.82
CA ARG A 522 -19.14 4.67 14.61
C ARG A 522 -18.42 5.27 13.39
N GLN A 523 -17.77 6.41 13.55
CA GLN A 523 -17.10 7.15 12.48
C GLN A 523 -15.59 7.09 12.72
N GLY A 524 -14.83 6.82 11.66
CA GLY A 524 -13.37 6.70 11.69
C GLY A 524 -12.85 5.26 11.77
N HIS A 525 -11.81 4.96 11.00
CA HIS A 525 -11.15 3.65 10.92
C HIS A 525 -9.79 3.62 11.63
N VAL A 526 -9.33 4.74 12.18
CA VAL A 526 -8.06 4.86 12.91
C VAL A 526 -8.30 4.69 14.41
N VAL A 527 -7.51 3.84 15.03
CA VAL A 527 -7.51 3.59 16.47
C VAL A 527 -6.10 3.83 16.99
N GLU A 528 -5.94 4.63 18.03
CA GLU A 528 -4.62 4.77 18.65
C GLU A 528 -4.25 3.48 19.40
N GLY A 529 -3.01 3.03 19.29
CA GLY A 529 -2.50 1.86 20.01
C GLY A 529 -1.46 2.28 21.04
N PRO A 530 -1.83 2.62 22.29
CA PRO A 530 -0.84 2.86 23.34
C PRO A 530 0.10 1.66 23.49
N GLY A 531 1.41 1.92 23.50
CA GLY A 531 2.44 0.87 23.58
C GLY A 531 2.76 0.19 22.24
N LEU A 532 2.11 0.56 21.13
CA LEU A 532 2.55 0.16 19.80
C LEU A 532 3.88 0.87 19.48
N GLY A 533 4.95 0.11 19.29
CA GLY A 533 6.24 0.66 18.86
C GLY A 533 6.28 0.96 17.38
N PHE A 534 7.15 1.89 16.97
CA PHE A 534 7.46 2.19 15.58
C PHE A 534 8.93 2.57 15.40
N GLU A 535 9.44 2.39 14.17
CA GLU A 535 10.77 2.79 13.74
C GLU A 535 10.71 4.14 13.01
N VAL A 536 11.74 4.96 13.19
CA VAL A 536 11.95 6.19 12.41
C VAL A 536 13.06 5.93 11.40
N VAL A 537 12.78 6.22 10.14
CA VAL A 537 13.71 6.05 9.03
C VAL A 537 13.89 7.39 8.35
N ASP A 538 15.03 8.05 8.59
CA ASP A 538 15.33 9.33 7.97
C ASP A 538 16.16 9.10 6.70
N LEU A 539 15.58 9.37 5.54
CA LEU A 539 16.21 9.21 4.22
C LEU A 539 16.67 10.56 3.64
N ARG A 540 16.50 11.66 4.38
CA ARG A 540 17.02 12.98 4.02
C ARG A 540 18.55 12.93 4.15
N LYS A 541 19.25 13.12 3.04
CA LYS A 541 20.73 13.06 3.00
C LYS A 541 21.38 14.36 3.42
#